data_AF-A0A519UFQ0-F1
#
_entry.id   AF-A0A519UFQ0-F1
#
_cell.length_a   1.000
_cell.length_b   1.000
_cell.length_c   1.000
_cell.angle_alpha   90.00
_cell.angle_beta   90.00
_cell.angle_gamma   90.00
#
_symmetry.space_group_name_H-M   'P 1'
#
loop_
_entity.id
_entity.type
_entity.pdbx_description
1 polymer ?
#
loop_
_entity_poly.entity_id
_entity_poly.type
_entity_poly.pdbx_seq_one_letter_code
_entity_poly.pdbx_strand_id
1 'polypeptide(L)'
;LSANGDYTDYYGKQTKAVIDTIDGKATEIFTEDFYRTASNAVYELNASTDNLTEAELKKLSKLDLQILRNTIFARHGYTFKKKNYRQFFNPVEWYVPISSNIDGQLTALEKKNIALLQKFEKYAEDNYDTFGR
;
A
#
# COMPACT_ATOMS: atom_id res chain seq x y z
N LEU A 1 -4.63 4.98 14.72
CA LEU A 1 -4.85 3.82 13.84
C LEU A 1 -4.18 2.64 14.53
N SER A 2 -4.94 1.83 15.27
CA SER A 2 -4.42 0.56 15.82
C SER A 2 -5.34 -0.51 15.27
N ALA A 3 -5.01 -0.96 14.05
CA ALA A 3 -5.44 -2.25 13.57
C ALA A 3 -4.19 -3.11 13.66
N ASN A 4 -4.13 -3.99 14.65
CA ASN A 4 -3.06 -4.99 14.75
C ASN A 4 -3.28 -6.00 13.63
N GLY A 5 -2.70 -5.76 12.46
CA GLY A 5 -2.77 -6.65 11.30
C GLY A 5 -2.25 -5.97 10.04
N ASP A 6 -1.58 -6.75 9.20
CA ASP A 6 -1.11 -6.29 7.89
C ASP A 6 -2.30 -5.97 6.98
N TYR A 7 -2.24 -4.86 6.23
CA TYR A 7 -3.27 -4.51 5.27
C TYR A 7 -3.14 -5.34 4.00
N THR A 8 -4.19 -6.04 3.59
CA THR A 8 -4.21 -6.81 2.33
C THR A 8 -4.95 -6.06 1.21
N ASP A 9 -4.33 -5.85 0.06
CA ASP A 9 -4.96 -5.29 -1.15
C ASP A 9 -5.70 -6.38 -1.95
N TYR A 10 -7.00 -6.55 -1.69
CA TYR A 10 -7.84 -7.55 -2.38
C TYR A 10 -8.10 -7.22 -3.86
N TYR A 11 -7.83 -5.99 -4.31
CA TYR A 11 -8.04 -5.56 -5.69
C TYR A 11 -6.77 -5.59 -6.55
N GLY A 12 -5.60 -5.65 -5.92
CA GLY A 12 -4.28 -5.73 -6.55
C GLY A 12 -3.72 -7.14 -6.71
N LYS A 13 -4.58 -8.16 -6.78
CA LYS A 13 -4.19 -9.57 -6.77
C LYS A 13 -3.43 -10.01 -8.02
N GLN A 14 -2.54 -10.99 -7.85
CA GLN A 14 -1.91 -11.75 -8.93
C GLN A 14 -2.42 -13.19 -8.91
N THR A 15 -2.86 -13.67 -10.06
CA THR A 15 -3.33 -15.05 -10.23
C THR A 15 -2.19 -15.88 -10.83
N LYS A 16 -1.75 -16.94 -10.14
CA LYS A 16 -0.63 -17.79 -10.57
C LYS A 16 -1.07 -19.25 -10.66
N ALA A 17 -0.57 -19.96 -11.67
CA ALA A 17 -0.70 -21.41 -11.75
C ALA A 17 0.26 -22.07 -10.76
N VAL A 18 -0.27 -22.94 -9.92
CA VAL A 18 0.48 -23.72 -8.93
C VAL A 18 0.39 -25.18 -9.34
N ILE A 19 1.53 -25.86 -9.31
CA ILE A 19 1.63 -27.28 -9.67
C ILE A 19 1.71 -28.07 -8.37
N ASP A 20 0.64 -28.79 -8.02
CA ASP A 20 0.68 -29.72 -6.92
C ASP A 20 1.53 -30.93 -7.30
N THR A 21 2.46 -31.28 -6.43
CA THR A 21 3.47 -32.29 -6.72
C THR A 21 3.51 -33.30 -5.58
N ILE A 22 3.22 -34.56 -5.87
CA ILE A 22 3.36 -35.67 -4.91
C ILE A 22 4.59 -36.48 -5.35
N ASP A 23 5.56 -36.65 -4.46
CA ASP A 23 6.83 -37.37 -4.71
C ASP A 23 7.59 -36.88 -5.97
N GLY A 24 7.60 -35.57 -6.21
CA GLY A 24 8.30 -34.97 -7.35
C GLY A 24 7.58 -35.13 -8.70
N LYS A 25 6.37 -35.68 -8.74
CA LYS A 25 5.53 -35.78 -9.94
C LYS A 25 4.38 -34.79 -9.85
N ALA A 26 4.22 -33.98 -10.90
CA ALA A 26 3.06 -33.08 -11.02
C ALA A 26 1.77 -33.90 -11.06
N THR A 27 0.84 -33.56 -10.18
CA THR A 27 -0.43 -34.27 -9.98
C THR A 27 -1.62 -33.43 -10.38
N GLU A 28 -1.61 -32.14 -10.07
CA GLU A 28 -2.66 -31.20 -10.44
C GLU A 28 -2.08 -29.81 -10.74
N ILE A 29 -2.70 -29.09 -11.67
CA ILE A 29 -2.41 -27.67 -11.90
C ILE A 29 -3.65 -26.90 -11.49
N PHE A 30 -3.56 -26.16 -10.40
CA PHE A 30 -4.63 -25.26 -9.98
C PHE A 30 -4.14 -23.82 -10.04
N THR A 31 -5.09 -22.90 -9.88
CA THR A 31 -4.81 -21.47 -9.95
C THR A 31 -5.05 -20.87 -8.57
N GLU A 32 -4.08 -20.10 -8.07
CA GLU A 32 -4.14 -19.46 -6.76
C GLU A 32 -3.99 -17.94 -6.89
N ASP A 33 -4.72 -17.22 -6.06
CA ASP A 33 -4.66 -15.77 -5.98
C ASP A 33 -3.70 -15.34 -4.87
N PHE A 34 -2.75 -14.49 -5.22
CA PHE A 34 -1.77 -13.88 -4.33
C PHE A 34 -2.12 -12.41 -4.14
N TYR A 35 -2.14 -11.94 -2.91
CA TYR A 35 -2.54 -10.57 -2.57
C TYR A 35 -1.35 -9.78 -2.05
N ARG A 36 -1.28 -8.50 -2.41
CA ARG A 36 -0.25 -7.59 -1.90
C ARG A 36 -0.57 -7.23 -0.46
N THR A 37 0.42 -7.25 0.42
CA THR A 37 0.25 -6.83 1.82
C THR A 37 1.11 -5.62 2.16
N ALA A 38 0.62 -4.78 3.06
CA ALA A 38 1.34 -3.68 3.67
C ALA A 38 1.47 -3.94 5.18
N SER A 39 2.66 -3.66 5.69
CA SER A 39 3.03 -3.78 7.08
C SER A 39 2.35 -2.73 7.96
N ASN A 40 2.48 -2.89 9.28
CA ASN A 40 1.98 -1.92 10.26
C ASN A 40 2.57 -0.50 10.11
N ALA A 41 3.67 -0.34 9.38
CA ALA A 41 4.31 0.96 9.13
C ALA A 41 3.36 1.99 8.51
N VAL A 42 2.35 1.55 7.75
CA VAL A 42 1.33 2.44 7.15
C VAL A 42 0.40 3.10 8.18
N TYR A 43 0.37 2.59 9.41
CA TYR A 43 -0.41 3.12 10.52
C TYR A 43 0.43 3.90 11.53
N GLU A 44 1.75 3.65 11.55
CA GLU A 44 2.71 4.26 12.48
C GLU A 44 3.36 5.52 11.92
N LEU A 45 3.72 5.53 10.62
CA LEU A 45 4.41 6.66 10.01
C LEU A 45 3.43 7.71 9.49
N ASN A 46 3.68 8.99 9.77
CA ASN A 46 2.87 10.09 9.28
C ASN A 46 3.64 10.92 8.23
N ALA A 47 3.43 10.59 6.95
CA ALA A 47 4.11 11.25 5.84
C ALA A 47 3.73 12.74 5.64
N SER A 48 2.72 13.26 6.35
CA SER A 48 2.36 14.69 6.33
C SER A 48 3.07 15.52 7.40
N THR A 49 3.57 14.90 8.48
CA THR A 49 4.19 15.62 9.61
C THR A 49 5.62 15.20 9.89
N ASP A 50 5.99 13.99 9.51
CA ASP A 50 7.28 13.40 9.87
C ASP A 50 8.29 13.62 8.74
N ASN A 51 9.56 13.83 9.10
CA ASN A 51 10.64 13.85 8.14
C ASN A 51 11.07 12.42 7.82
N LEU A 52 10.49 11.84 6.77
CA LEU A 52 10.80 10.49 6.34
C LEU A 52 12.26 10.37 5.89
N THR A 53 12.92 9.29 6.28
CA THR A 53 14.32 9.01 5.94
C THR A 53 14.45 7.85 4.95
N GLU A 54 15.52 7.85 4.17
CA GLU A 54 15.82 6.72 3.28
C GLU A 54 15.96 5.39 4.03
N ALA A 55 16.45 5.42 5.27
CA ALA A 55 16.67 4.21 6.08
C ALA A 55 15.36 3.54 6.50
N GLU A 56 14.32 4.33 6.77
CA GLU A 56 12.97 3.83 7.05
C GLU A 56 12.35 3.24 5.77
N LEU A 57 12.37 4.00 4.68
CA LEU A 57 11.70 3.62 3.44
C LEU A 57 12.31 2.38 2.75
N LYS A 58 13.61 2.13 2.94
CA LYS A 58 14.28 0.93 2.40
C LYS A 58 13.74 -0.39 2.94
N LYS A 59 13.09 -0.37 4.10
CA LYS A 59 12.55 -1.57 4.75
C LYS A 59 11.10 -1.87 4.34
N LEU A 60 10.49 -0.97 3.58
CA LEU A 60 9.07 -0.99 3.27
C LEU A 60 8.82 -1.63 1.90
N SER A 61 7.71 -2.37 1.79
CA SER A 61 7.25 -2.89 0.51
C SER A 61 6.74 -1.77 -0.39
N LYS A 62 6.57 -2.06 -1.68
CA LYS A 62 5.97 -1.12 -2.62
C LYS A 62 4.55 -0.72 -2.24
N LEU A 63 3.76 -1.62 -1.64
CA LEU A 63 2.41 -1.27 -1.17
C LEU A 63 2.47 -0.31 0.02
N ASP A 64 3.36 -0.54 0.99
CA ASP A 64 3.57 0.37 2.12
C ASP A 64 3.84 1.80 1.64
N LEU A 65 4.82 1.95 0.73
CA LEU A 65 5.22 3.24 0.19
C LEU A 65 4.07 3.94 -0.54
N GLN A 66 3.29 3.17 -1.33
CA GLN A 66 2.12 3.69 -2.01
C GLN A 66 1.04 4.16 -1.03
N ILE A 67 0.76 3.39 0.02
CA ILE A 67 -0.23 3.77 1.03
C ILE A 67 0.23 5.03 1.76
N LEU A 68 1.48 5.07 2.25
CA LEU A 68 2.06 6.25 2.91
C LEU A 68 1.97 7.51 2.04
N ARG A 69 2.32 7.39 0.75
CA ARG A 69 2.19 8.50 -0.18
C ARG A 69 0.75 8.94 -0.31
N ASN A 70 -0.19 8.00 -0.53
CA ASN A 70 -1.61 8.34 -0.71
C ASN A 70 -2.25 8.85 0.59
N THR A 71 -1.73 8.53 1.77
CA THR A 71 -2.19 9.11 3.05
C THR A 71 -2.08 10.63 3.04
N ILE A 72 -1.01 11.19 2.46
CA ILE A 72 -0.86 12.65 2.27
C ILE A 72 -2.07 13.20 1.50
N PHE A 73 -2.39 12.60 0.35
CA PHE A 73 -3.53 13.03 -0.48
C PHE A 73 -4.86 12.87 0.28
N ALA A 74 -5.02 11.79 1.04
CA ALA A 74 -6.20 11.54 1.85
C ALA A 74 -6.41 12.61 2.94
N ARG A 75 -5.32 13.09 3.57
CA ARG A 75 -5.38 14.17 4.57
C ARG A 75 -5.88 15.51 3.98
N HIS A 76 -5.67 15.71 2.68
CA HIS A 76 -6.21 16.84 1.91
C HIS A 76 -7.57 16.54 1.27
N GLY A 77 -8.24 15.45 1.67
CA GLY A 77 -9.58 15.11 1.20
C GLY A 77 -9.64 14.65 -0.26
N TYR A 78 -8.54 14.13 -0.81
CA TYR A 78 -8.49 13.62 -2.17
C TYR A 78 -9.40 12.40 -2.37
N THR A 79 -10.26 12.44 -3.39
CA THR A 79 -11.20 11.36 -3.73
C THR A 79 -10.52 10.30 -4.60
N PHE A 80 -10.26 9.12 -4.02
CA PHE A 80 -9.61 8.02 -4.75
C PHE A 80 -10.57 7.32 -5.72
N LYS A 81 -10.14 7.18 -6.99
CA LYS A 81 -10.86 6.39 -8.00
C LYS A 81 -10.52 4.89 -7.94
N LYS A 82 -9.25 4.57 -7.66
CA LYS A 82 -8.77 3.18 -7.62
C LYS A 82 -9.37 2.45 -6.42
N LYS A 83 -9.83 1.21 -6.65
CA LYS A 83 -10.54 0.40 -5.64
C LYS A 83 -9.66 0.06 -4.44
N ASN A 84 -8.38 -0.25 -4.67
CA ASN A 84 -7.43 -0.57 -3.61
C ASN A 84 -7.23 0.58 -2.61
N TYR A 85 -7.09 1.83 -3.07
CA TYR A 85 -6.99 2.97 -2.16
C TYR A 85 -8.30 3.26 -1.43
N ARG A 86 -9.45 3.11 -2.11
CA ARG A 86 -10.75 3.20 -1.42
C ARG A 86 -10.90 2.14 -0.34
N GLN A 87 -10.44 0.91 -0.58
CA GLN A 87 -10.48 -0.16 0.41
C GLN A 87 -9.71 0.24 1.69
N PHE A 88 -8.53 0.84 1.53
CA PHE A 88 -7.73 1.30 2.68
C PHE A 88 -8.35 2.51 3.38
N PHE A 89 -8.74 3.56 2.64
CA PHE A 89 -9.10 4.85 3.23
C PHE A 89 -10.58 5.00 3.60
N ASN A 90 -11.52 4.36 2.90
CA ASN A 90 -12.95 4.50 3.20
C ASN A 90 -13.35 4.15 4.65
N PRO A 91 -12.79 3.11 5.31
CA PRO A 91 -13.14 2.80 6.69
C PRO A 91 -12.45 3.72 7.72
N VAL A 92 -11.59 4.65 7.29
CA VAL A 92 -10.81 5.50 8.18
C VAL A 92 -11.61 6.73 8.59
N GLU A 93 -11.92 6.85 9.88
CA GLU A 93 -12.84 7.89 10.41
C GLU A 93 -12.45 9.34 10.06
N TRP A 94 -11.15 9.65 10.01
CA TRP A 94 -10.69 11.01 9.70
C TRP A 94 -10.72 11.33 8.20
N TYR A 95 -10.90 10.34 7.33
CA TYR A 95 -10.86 10.53 5.88
C TYR A 95 -12.23 10.97 5.36
N VAL A 96 -12.28 12.17 4.78
CA VAL A 96 -13.48 12.71 4.15
C VAL A 96 -13.14 13.09 2.69
N PRO A 97 -13.60 12.33 1.68
CA PRO A 97 -13.34 12.62 0.28
C PRO A 97 -14.18 13.83 -0.19
N ILE A 98 -13.52 14.96 -0.47
CA ILE A 98 -14.19 16.23 -0.86
C ILE A 98 -13.67 16.84 -2.14
N SER A 99 -12.50 16.43 -2.65
CA SER A 99 -11.90 17.03 -3.84
C SER A 99 -11.23 15.99 -4.74
N SER A 100 -11.32 16.19 -6.06
CA SER A 100 -10.52 15.45 -7.04
C SER A 100 -9.19 16.13 -7.38
N ASN A 101 -8.93 17.33 -6.84
CA ASN A 101 -7.73 18.11 -7.07
C ASN A 101 -7.23 18.76 -5.77
N ILE A 102 -5.98 18.50 -5.43
CA ILE A 102 -5.28 19.04 -4.25
C ILE A 102 -4.03 19.83 -4.65
N ASP A 103 -3.86 20.13 -5.94
CA ASP A 103 -2.75 20.88 -6.49
C ASP A 103 -2.71 22.27 -5.87
N GLY A 104 -1.70 22.49 -5.01
CA GLY A 104 -1.53 23.73 -4.26
C GLY A 104 -1.81 23.63 -2.76
N GLN A 105 -2.42 22.55 -2.29
CA GLN A 105 -2.70 22.34 -0.85
C GLN A 105 -1.52 21.71 -0.10
N LEU A 106 -0.62 21.04 -0.84
CA LEU A 106 0.53 20.34 -0.30
C LEU A 106 1.59 21.28 0.27
N THR A 107 2.01 21.00 1.50
CA THR A 107 3.13 21.66 2.17
C THR A 107 4.48 21.33 1.52
N ALA A 108 5.51 22.11 1.84
CA ALA A 108 6.87 21.82 1.38
C ALA A 108 7.39 20.46 1.89
N LEU A 109 7.07 20.11 3.14
CA LEU A 109 7.43 18.81 3.72
C LEU A 109 6.76 17.66 2.97
N GLU A 110 5.45 17.76 2.72
CA GLU A 110 4.70 16.75 1.97
C GLU A 110 5.25 16.56 0.55
N LYS A 111 5.56 17.66 -0.16
CA LYS A 111 6.18 17.59 -1.49
C LYS A 111 7.52 16.86 -1.45
N LYS A 112 8.36 17.14 -0.44
CA LYS A 112 9.64 16.45 -0.22
C LYS A 112 9.42 14.95 0.03
N ASN A 113 8.48 14.61 0.92
CA ASN A 113 8.18 13.22 1.26
C ASN A 113 7.57 12.45 0.07
N ILE A 114 6.69 13.08 -0.72
CA ILE A 114 6.13 12.50 -1.95
C ILE A 114 7.25 12.15 -2.93
N ALA A 115 8.18 13.08 -3.17
CA ALA A 115 9.30 12.84 -4.07
C ALA A 115 10.19 11.68 -3.59
N LEU A 116 10.42 11.61 -2.28
CA LEU A 116 11.20 10.54 -1.68
C LEU A 116 10.48 9.18 -1.78
N LEU A 117 9.21 9.11 -1.42
CA LEU A 117 8.38 7.91 -1.53
C LEU A 117 8.34 7.40 -2.97
N GLN A 118 8.10 8.28 -3.95
CA GLN A 118 8.09 7.93 -5.38
C GLN A 118 9.43 7.36 -5.86
N LYS A 119 10.55 7.89 -5.37
CA LYS A 119 11.89 7.34 -5.67
C LYS A 119 12.01 5.89 -5.21
N PHE A 120 11.57 5.56 -4.00
CA PHE A 120 11.63 4.20 -3.48
C PHE A 120 10.59 3.25 -4.11
N GLU A 121 9.38 3.74 -4.42
CA GLU A 121 8.34 2.96 -5.11
C GLU A 121 8.80 2.38 -6.45
N LYS A 122 9.75 3.04 -7.13
CA LYS A 122 10.30 2.58 -8.41
C LYS A 122 11.11 1.29 -8.28
N TYR A 123 11.74 1.05 -7.14
CA TYR A 123 12.67 -0.06 -6.92
C TYR A 123 12.18 -1.07 -5.89
N ALA A 124 11.20 -0.71 -5.06
CA ALA A 124 10.60 -1.61 -4.10
C ALA A 124 9.76 -2.69 -4.80
N GLU A 125 9.77 -3.88 -4.22
CA GLU A 125 8.90 -4.99 -4.62
C GLU A 125 7.68 -5.10 -3.70
N ASP A 126 6.66 -5.76 -4.21
CA ASP A 126 5.46 -6.07 -3.45
C ASP A 126 5.68 -7.32 -2.60
N ASN A 127 5.19 -7.30 -1.37
CA ASN A 127 5.03 -8.51 -0.58
C ASN A 127 3.72 -9.19 -0.99
N TYR A 128 3.79 -10.45 -1.46
CA TYR A 128 2.62 -11.23 -1.86
C TYR A 128 2.40 -12.40 -0.90
N ASP A 129 1.18 -12.52 -0.37
CA ASP A 129 0.75 -13.64 0.48
C ASP A 129 -0.48 -14.34 -0.14
N THR A 130 -0.56 -15.66 0.04
CA THR A 130 -1.72 -16.50 -0.36
C THR A 130 -2.85 -16.42 0.66
N PHE A 131 -2.56 -16.04 1.91
CA PHE A 131 -3.56 -15.92 2.96
C PHE A 131 -3.56 -14.49 3.50
N GLY A 132 -4.55 -13.67 3.12
CA GLY A 132 -4.77 -12.36 3.73
C GLY A 132 -5.30 -12.48 5.18
N ARG A 133 -4.51 -13.06 6.07
CA ARG A 133 -4.81 -13.34 7.48
C ARG A 133 -3.83 -12.65 8.41
#